data_AF-A0A8W8L282-F1
#
_entry.id   AF-A0A8W8L282-F1
#
_cell.length_a   1.000
_cell.length_b   1.000
_cell.length_c   1.000
_cell.angle_alpha   90.00
_cell.angle_beta   90.00
_cell.angle_gamma   90.00
#
_symmetry.space_group_name_H-M   'P 1'
#
loop_
_entity.id
_entity.type
_entity.pdbx_description
1 polymer ?
#
loop_
_entity_poly.entity_id
_entity_poly.type
_entity_poly.pdbx_seq_one_letter_code
_entity_poly.pdbx_strand_id
1 'polypeptide(L)'
;MPDDQRIRRLHNDLKARLAIDYLHPTVNGGTDRQRFLMNCRDYLTTPREQAIENVVYVLDIFEKKGIMSPGEYGNLKEVVRNLNVEILELIREAEDGIRRIREGDGAQNTESRENASYGGYICNARNITVNGGHVTFGPIG
;
A
#
# COMPACT_ATOMS: atom_id res chain seq x y z
N MET A 1 -8.13 12.60 -5.53
CA MET A 1 -7.44 11.68 -6.46
C MET A 1 -8.30 10.43 -6.54
N PRO A 2 -8.74 9.97 -7.73
CA PRO A 2 -9.57 8.77 -7.86
C PRO A 2 -8.91 7.54 -7.24
N ASP A 3 -9.70 6.63 -6.67
CA ASP A 3 -9.18 5.45 -5.97
C ASP A 3 -8.33 4.55 -6.87
N ASP A 4 -8.69 4.41 -8.15
CA ASP A 4 -7.87 3.71 -9.14
C ASP A 4 -6.48 4.33 -9.29
N GLN A 5 -6.38 5.66 -9.30
CA GLN A 5 -5.09 6.32 -9.34
C GLN A 5 -4.30 6.08 -8.04
N ARG A 6 -4.97 6.07 -6.87
CA ARG A 6 -4.31 5.85 -5.56
C ARG A 6 -3.75 4.43 -5.49
N ILE A 7 -4.54 3.45 -5.91
CA ILE A 7 -4.15 2.05 -6.01
C ILE A 7 -2.95 1.89 -6.96
N ARG A 8 -3.01 2.50 -8.15
CA ARG A 8 -1.91 2.46 -9.10
C ARG A 8 -0.65 3.14 -8.59
N ARG A 9 -0.79 4.22 -7.82
CA ARG A 9 0.36 4.87 -7.16
C ARG A 9 1.02 3.94 -6.16
N LEU A 10 0.27 3.30 -5.25
CA LEU A 10 0.83 2.35 -4.28
C LEU A 10 1.48 1.15 -4.97
N HIS A 11 0.85 0.65 -6.03
CA HIS A 11 1.41 -0.43 -6.83
C HIS A 11 2.76 -0.06 -7.48
N ASN A 12 2.84 1.12 -8.09
CA ASN A 12 4.07 1.60 -8.70
C ASN A 12 5.15 1.94 -7.66
N ASP A 13 4.76 2.45 -6.49
CA ASP A 13 5.65 2.71 -5.37
C ASP A 13 6.30 1.42 -4.85
N LEU A 14 5.50 0.36 -4.70
CA LEU A 14 6.00 -0.98 -4.37
C LEU A 14 7.06 -1.43 -5.39
N LYS A 15 6.78 -1.35 -6.70
CA LYS A 15 7.74 -1.73 -7.76
C LYS A 15 9.04 -0.92 -7.67
N ALA A 16 8.94 0.38 -7.43
CA ALA A 16 10.08 1.27 -7.32
C ALA A 16 10.94 0.94 -6.09
N ARG A 17 10.31 0.83 -4.90
CA ARG A 17 11.00 0.50 -3.64
C ARG A 17 11.66 -0.88 -3.71
N LEU A 18 10.99 -1.88 -4.27
CA LEU A 18 11.60 -3.19 -4.50
C LEU A 18 12.87 -3.09 -5.36
N ALA A 19 12.82 -2.34 -6.46
CA ALA A 19 13.95 -2.25 -7.38
C ALA A 19 15.12 -1.41 -6.86
N ILE A 20 14.84 -0.36 -6.07
CA ILE A 20 15.84 0.63 -5.62
C ILE A 20 16.39 0.27 -4.24
N ASP A 21 15.51 -0.05 -3.29
CA ASP A 21 15.88 -0.16 -1.88
C ASP A 21 16.32 -1.58 -1.50
N TYR A 22 15.78 -2.60 -2.19
CA TYR A 22 15.95 -4.00 -1.79
C TYR A 22 16.68 -4.86 -2.83
N LEU A 23 16.36 -4.68 -4.11
CA LEU A 23 16.86 -5.53 -5.20
C LEU A 23 17.80 -4.77 -6.14
N HIS A 24 18.37 -3.65 -5.69
CA HIS A 24 19.39 -2.95 -6.44
C HIS A 24 20.72 -3.72 -6.41
N PRO A 25 21.54 -3.72 -7.49
CA PRO A 25 22.79 -4.47 -7.55
C PRO A 25 23.79 -4.17 -6.42
N THR A 26 23.69 -3.00 -5.78
CA THR A 26 24.58 -2.59 -4.68
C THR A 26 24.05 -2.94 -3.30
N VAL A 27 22.77 -3.30 -3.17
CA VAL A 27 22.15 -3.69 -1.90
C VAL A 27 22.53 -5.12 -1.58
N ASN A 28 23.08 -5.37 -0.39
CA ASN A 28 23.55 -6.70 0.04
C ASN A 28 24.48 -7.40 -0.99
N GLY A 29 25.32 -6.61 -1.67
CA GLY A 29 26.20 -7.08 -2.75
C GLY A 29 25.47 -7.64 -3.98
N GLY A 30 24.17 -7.37 -4.13
CA GLY A 30 23.34 -7.88 -5.23
C GLY A 30 22.84 -9.31 -5.02
N THR A 31 23.09 -9.92 -3.86
CA THR A 31 22.71 -11.31 -3.56
C THR A 31 21.20 -11.52 -3.66
N ASP A 32 20.42 -10.64 -3.04
CA ASP A 32 18.95 -10.74 -3.05
C ASP A 32 18.37 -10.47 -4.44
N ARG A 33 18.95 -9.54 -5.20
CA ARG A 33 18.61 -9.33 -6.63
C ARG A 33 18.84 -10.59 -7.44
N GLN A 34 19.99 -11.23 -7.31
CA GLN A 34 20.30 -12.46 -8.07
C GLN A 34 19.35 -13.59 -7.71
N ARG A 35 19.08 -13.80 -6.42
CA ARG A 35 18.11 -14.80 -5.96
C ARG A 35 16.69 -14.50 -6.43
N PHE A 36 16.28 -13.23 -6.38
CA PHE A 36 14.99 -12.79 -6.93
C PHE A 36 14.86 -13.14 -8.42
N LEU A 37 15.82 -12.71 -9.25
CA LEU A 37 15.81 -12.99 -10.68
C LEU A 37 15.84 -14.49 -10.99
N MET A 38 16.54 -15.29 -10.17
CA MET A 38 16.54 -16.74 -10.28
C MET A 38 15.17 -17.34 -9.97
N ASN A 39 14.52 -16.91 -8.88
CA ASN A 39 13.19 -17.36 -8.48
C ASN A 39 12.11 -16.93 -9.49
N CYS A 40 12.30 -15.82 -10.21
CA CYS A 40 11.41 -15.39 -11.27
C CYS A 40 11.42 -16.33 -12.49
N ARG A 41 12.47 -17.14 -12.70
CA ARG A 41 12.63 -17.94 -13.93
C ARG A 41 11.47 -18.90 -14.17
N ASP A 42 10.85 -19.42 -13.12
CA ASP A 42 9.69 -20.31 -13.22
C ASP A 42 8.46 -19.63 -13.86
N TYR A 43 8.42 -18.30 -13.82
CA TYR A 43 7.36 -17.47 -14.39
C TYR A 43 7.74 -16.83 -15.75
N LEU A 44 9.03 -16.83 -16.08
CA LEU A 44 9.59 -16.25 -17.30
C LEU A 44 9.81 -17.37 -18.33
N THR A 45 8.84 -17.55 -19.21
CA THR A 45 8.75 -18.70 -20.12
C THR A 45 9.60 -18.58 -21.38
N THR A 46 10.17 -17.40 -21.65
CA THR A 46 11.02 -17.20 -22.84
C THR A 46 12.48 -16.91 -22.46
N PRO A 47 13.47 -17.35 -23.27
CA PRO A 47 14.87 -17.02 -23.02
C PRO A 47 15.14 -15.52 -22.96
N ARG A 48 14.41 -14.74 -23.76
CA ARG A 48 14.50 -13.28 -23.77
C ARG A 48 14.07 -12.68 -22.43
N GLU A 49 13.03 -13.20 -21.82
CA GLU A 49 12.57 -12.74 -20.51
C GLU A 49 13.57 -13.13 -19.40
N GLN A 50 14.08 -14.36 -19.44
CA GLN A 50 15.04 -14.86 -18.46
C GLN A 50 16.40 -14.15 -18.49
N ALA A 51 16.74 -13.49 -19.61
CA ALA A 51 17.94 -12.68 -19.77
C ALA A 51 17.80 -11.26 -19.20
N ILE A 52 16.60 -10.86 -18.77
CA ILE A 52 16.36 -9.53 -18.21
C ILE A 52 16.91 -9.47 -16.80
N GLU A 53 17.80 -8.53 -16.55
CA GLU A 53 18.31 -8.28 -15.19
C GLU A 53 17.74 -7.03 -14.52
N ASN A 54 16.93 -6.25 -15.23
CA ASN A 54 16.26 -5.07 -14.68
C ASN A 54 15.01 -5.52 -13.91
N VAL A 55 15.02 -5.33 -12.59
CA VAL A 55 13.95 -5.76 -11.68
C VAL A 55 12.62 -5.10 -12.01
N VAL A 56 12.59 -3.79 -12.32
CA VAL A 56 11.36 -3.09 -12.70
C VAL A 56 10.76 -3.73 -13.93
N TYR A 57 11.59 -4.07 -14.92
CA TYR A 57 11.10 -4.67 -16.15
C TYR A 57 10.58 -6.11 -15.95
N VAL A 58 11.19 -6.89 -15.06
CA VAL A 58 10.67 -8.20 -14.65
C VAL A 58 9.31 -8.05 -13.95
N LEU A 59 9.17 -7.09 -13.05
CA LEU A 59 7.91 -6.80 -12.37
C LEU A 59 6.81 -6.34 -13.35
N ASP A 60 7.16 -5.56 -14.37
CA ASP A 60 6.21 -5.19 -15.43
C ASP A 60 5.78 -6.40 -16.29
N ILE A 61 6.67 -7.38 -16.51
CA ILE A 61 6.31 -8.65 -17.17
C ILE A 61 5.36 -9.45 -16.29
N PHE A 62 5.60 -9.51 -14.98
CA PHE A 62 4.71 -10.16 -14.02
C PHE A 62 3.31 -9.57 -14.08
N GLU A 63 3.20 -8.24 -14.13
CA GLU A 63 1.93 -7.54 -14.27
C GLU A 63 1.24 -7.88 -15.61
N LYS A 64 1.98 -7.81 -16.73
CA LYS A 64 1.44 -8.12 -18.07
C LYS A 64 0.96 -9.56 -18.22
N LYS A 65 1.61 -10.51 -17.54
CA LYS A 65 1.23 -11.92 -17.53
C LYS A 65 0.14 -12.25 -16.50
N GLY A 66 -0.31 -11.28 -15.71
CA GLY A 66 -1.29 -11.51 -14.64
C GLY A 66 -0.74 -12.32 -13.46
N ILE A 67 0.59 -12.44 -13.33
CA ILE A 67 1.24 -13.10 -12.19
C ILE A 67 1.04 -12.26 -10.93
N MET A 68 0.99 -10.93 -11.08
CA MET A 68 0.66 -10.00 -10.03
C MET A 68 -0.26 -8.89 -10.56
N SER A 69 -1.11 -8.36 -9.68
CA SER A 69 -1.97 -7.20 -9.96
C SER A 69 -2.01 -6.30 -8.72
N PRO A 70 -2.45 -5.03 -8.80
CA PRO A 70 -2.56 -4.18 -7.62
C PRO A 70 -3.37 -4.87 -6.50
N GLY A 71 -2.76 -5.06 -5.33
CA GLY A 71 -3.39 -5.72 -4.18
C GLY A 71 -3.44 -7.25 -4.26
N GLU A 72 -2.88 -7.85 -5.29
CA GLU A 72 -2.79 -9.30 -5.48
C GLU A 72 -1.32 -9.67 -5.75
N TYR A 73 -0.56 -9.90 -4.68
CA TYR A 73 0.88 -10.17 -4.76
C TYR A 73 1.25 -11.58 -4.27
N GLY A 74 0.30 -12.52 -4.29
CA GLY A 74 0.52 -13.90 -3.82
C GLY A 74 1.74 -14.58 -4.45
N ASN A 75 1.82 -14.62 -5.78
CA ASN A 75 2.95 -15.20 -6.50
C ASN A 75 4.26 -14.43 -6.24
N LEU A 76 4.19 -13.11 -6.12
CA LEU A 76 5.36 -12.28 -5.80
C LEU A 76 5.89 -12.61 -4.40
N LYS A 77 5.03 -12.83 -3.41
CA LYS A 77 5.42 -13.26 -2.05
C LYS A 77 6.13 -14.61 -2.07
N GLU A 78 5.68 -15.57 -2.89
CA GLU A 78 6.40 -16.84 -3.05
C GLU A 78 7.79 -16.65 -3.65
N VAL A 79 7.92 -15.79 -4.67
CA VAL A 79 9.20 -15.46 -5.29
C VAL A 79 10.19 -14.85 -4.29
N VAL A 80 9.71 -14.02 -3.36
CA VAL A 80 10.57 -13.33 -2.38
C VAL A 80 10.70 -14.05 -1.04
N ARG A 81 10.06 -15.21 -0.84
CA ARG A 81 9.88 -15.80 0.50
C ARG A 81 11.19 -16.10 1.25
N ASN A 82 12.26 -16.39 0.52
CA ASN A 82 13.58 -16.76 1.06
C ASN A 82 14.60 -15.62 0.92
N LEU A 83 14.13 -14.39 0.63
CA LEU A 83 14.95 -13.19 0.56
C LEU A 83 14.89 -12.44 1.90
N ASN A 84 15.34 -11.18 1.92
CA ASN A 84 15.19 -10.30 3.07
C ASN A 84 13.71 -10.22 3.51
N VAL A 85 13.46 -10.44 4.81
CA VAL A 85 12.11 -10.40 5.42
C VAL A 85 11.40 -9.07 5.23
N GLU A 86 12.13 -7.95 5.19
CA GLU A 86 11.57 -6.61 4.97
C GLU A 86 10.88 -6.48 3.61
N ILE A 87 11.29 -7.29 2.61
CA ILE A 87 10.64 -7.34 1.30
C ILE A 87 9.20 -7.86 1.42
N LEU A 88 8.99 -8.89 2.25
CA LEU A 88 7.64 -9.43 2.50
C LEU A 88 6.77 -8.43 3.26
N GLU A 89 7.35 -7.70 4.21
CA GLU A 89 6.66 -6.65 4.96
C GLU A 89 6.24 -5.50 4.05
N LEU A 90 7.13 -5.05 3.16
CA LEU A 90 6.84 -4.05 2.15
C LEU A 90 5.68 -4.47 1.23
N ILE A 91 5.68 -5.73 0.77
CA ILE A 91 4.59 -6.24 -0.08
C ILE A 91 3.27 -6.25 0.69
N ARG A 92 3.27 -6.70 1.95
CA ARG A 92 2.08 -6.71 2.82
C ARG A 92 1.54 -5.30 3.09
N GLU A 93 2.43 -4.34 3.34
CA GLU A 93 2.07 -2.93 3.52
C GLU A 93 1.32 -2.40 2.29
N ALA A 94 1.81 -2.70 1.08
CA ALA A 94 1.17 -2.30 -0.16
C ALA A 94 -0.19 -3.01 -0.38
N GLU A 95 -0.31 -4.31 -0.06
CA GLU A 95 -1.60 -5.02 -0.11
C GLU A 95 -2.62 -4.41 0.85
N ASP A 96 -2.22 -4.16 2.09
CA ASP A 96 -3.07 -3.57 3.11
C ASP A 96 -3.50 -2.15 2.74
N GLY A 97 -2.58 -1.34 2.20
CA GLY A 97 -2.90 0.00 1.71
C GLY A 97 -3.92 -0.01 0.57
N ILE A 98 -3.75 -0.91 -0.40
CA ILE A 98 -4.71 -1.09 -1.51
C ILE A 98 -6.05 -1.62 -1.00
N ARG A 99 -6.03 -2.57 -0.05
CA ARG A 99 -7.25 -3.10 0.59
C ARG A 99 -8.04 -1.98 1.26
N ARG A 100 -7.39 -1.13 2.06
CA ARG A 100 -8.05 0.01 2.73
C ARG A 100 -8.70 0.99 1.74
N ILE A 101 -8.05 1.24 0.60
CA ILE A 101 -8.62 2.09 -0.46
C ILE A 101 -9.85 1.42 -1.08
N ARG A 102 -9.79 0.12 -1.38
CA ARG A 102 -10.92 -0.64 -1.95
C ARG A 102 -12.10 -0.75 -0.99
N GLU A 103 -11.82 -0.90 0.30
CA GLU A 103 -12.80 -0.92 1.38
C GLU A 103 -13.34 0.49 1.71
N GLY A 104 -12.83 1.53 1.04
CA GLY A 104 -13.40 2.88 1.06
C GLY A 104 -13.14 3.67 2.34
N ASP A 105 -12.00 3.48 3.02
CA ASP A 105 -11.74 4.10 4.33
C ASP A 105 -12.92 3.86 5.32
N GLY A 106 -13.05 2.63 5.82
CA GLY A 106 -13.78 2.35 7.07
C GLY A 106 -13.13 2.97 8.33
N ALA A 107 -12.45 4.11 8.19
CA ALA A 107 -11.72 4.79 9.27
C ALA A 107 -11.60 6.31 9.04
N GLN A 108 -12.68 6.98 8.61
CA GLN A 108 -12.89 8.37 9.07
C GLN A 108 -13.54 8.35 10.46
N ASN A 109 -12.81 7.87 11.46
CA ASN A 109 -13.07 8.15 12.88
C ASN A 109 -11.85 7.81 13.75
N THR A 110 -10.67 8.31 13.37
CA THR A 110 -9.75 8.76 14.40
C THR A 110 -9.82 10.26 14.37
N GLU A 111 -10.74 10.78 15.18
CA GLU A 111 -10.76 12.17 15.62
C GLU A 111 -9.32 12.67 15.77
N SER A 112 -9.04 13.72 15.02
CA SER A 112 -7.90 14.56 15.21
C SER A 112 -7.72 14.84 16.69
N ARG A 113 -6.59 14.34 17.17
CA ARG A 113 -5.89 14.72 18.38
C ARG A 113 -5.81 16.24 18.49
N GLU A 114 -6.80 16.85 19.13
CA GLU A 114 -6.71 18.17 19.75
C GLU A 114 -7.73 18.23 20.89
N ASN A 115 -7.37 17.64 22.03
CA ASN A 115 -7.84 18.12 23.31
C ASN A 115 -6.72 17.91 24.33
N ALA A 116 -5.95 18.99 24.49
CA ALA A 116 -5.20 19.22 25.70
C ALA A 116 -6.15 19.03 26.88
N SER A 117 -5.85 18.05 27.72
CA SER A 117 -6.53 17.84 28.99
C SER A 117 -6.28 19.06 29.89
N TYR A 118 -7.21 20.00 29.89
CA TYR A 118 -7.42 20.92 31.01
C TYR A 118 -8.90 20.91 31.37
N GLY A 119 -9.22 20.36 32.55
CA GLY A 119 -10.51 20.52 33.22
C GLY A 119 -11.68 19.82 32.53
N GLY A 120 -12.10 18.69 33.08
CA GLY A 120 -13.14 17.86 32.46
C GLY A 120 -14.51 18.52 32.42
N TYR A 121 -15.22 18.34 31.31
CA TYR A 121 -16.67 18.10 31.21
C TYR A 121 -16.91 17.35 29.89
N ILE A 122 -17.43 16.12 29.96
CA ILE A 122 -17.80 15.35 28.77
C ILE A 122 -19.22 15.78 28.39
N CYS A 123 -19.36 16.52 27.28
CA CYS A 123 -20.65 16.90 26.72
C CYS A 123 -20.99 15.98 25.54
N ASN A 124 -21.85 14.99 25.76
CA ASN A 124 -22.41 14.15 24.70
C ASN A 124 -23.44 14.98 23.88
N ALA A 125 -23.02 15.56 22.76
CA ALA A 125 -23.92 16.24 21.82
C ALA A 125 -24.24 15.31 20.65
N ARG A 126 -25.36 14.59 20.75
CA ARG A 126 -26.01 13.92 19.62
C ARG A 126 -26.52 14.98 18.63
N ASN A 127 -26.17 14.81 17.36
CA ASN A 127 -26.79 15.38 16.15
C ASN A 127 -27.20 16.86 16.18
N ILE A 128 -26.40 17.72 15.56
CA ILE A 128 -26.88 18.98 15.01
C ILE A 128 -26.60 18.98 13.50
N THR A 129 -27.65 18.73 12.72
CA THR A 129 -27.68 19.03 11.28
C THR A 129 -27.97 20.51 11.12
N VAL A 130 -27.03 21.27 10.56
CA VAL A 130 -27.24 22.68 10.24
C VAL A 130 -27.71 22.78 8.79
N ASN A 131 -29.02 22.92 8.59
CA ASN A 131 -29.59 23.52 7.38
C ASN A 131 -30.31 24.80 7.80
N GLY A 132 -30.06 25.88 7.06
CA GLY A 132 -30.33 27.26 7.48
C GLY A 132 -31.73 27.51 8.03
N GLY A 133 -31.77 28.21 9.17
CA GLY A 133 -33.01 28.69 9.78
C GLY A 133 -32.81 29.05 11.25
N HIS A 134 -32.64 30.34 11.52
CA HIS A 134 -32.89 31.08 12.77
C HIS A 134 -33.03 30.28 14.10
N VAL A 135 -32.14 30.53 15.07
CA VAL A 135 -32.29 30.05 16.45
C VAL A 135 -32.55 31.24 17.38
N THR A 136 -33.71 31.26 18.03
CA THR A 136 -34.02 32.19 19.14
C THR A 136 -33.93 31.41 20.47
N PHE A 137 -33.21 31.95 21.45
CA PHE A 137 -33.15 31.41 22.82
C PHE A 137 -34.14 32.16 23.72
N GLY A 138 -35.07 31.44 24.36
CA GLY A 138 -35.86 31.96 25.48
C GLY A 138 -35.20 31.59 26.83
N PRO A 139 -35.39 32.39 27.90
CA PRO A 139 -34.78 32.11 29.19
C PRO A 139 -35.51 30.96 29.90
N ILE A 140 -34.75 30.04 30.48
CA ILE A 140 -35.27 28.94 31.30
C ILE A 140 -35.31 29.44 32.75
N GLY A 141 -36.52 29.46 33.33
CA GLY A 141 -36.75 29.75 34.75
C GLY A 141 -36.46 28.57 35.66
#